data_AF-A0A3D3S1N1-F1
#
_entry.id   AF-A0A3D3S1N1-F1
#
_cell.length_a   1.000
_cell.length_b   1.000
_cell.length_c   1.000
_cell.angle_alpha   90.00
_cell.angle_beta   90.00
_cell.angle_gamma   90.00
#
_symmetry.space_group_name_H-M   'P 1'
#
loop_
_entity.id
_entity.type
_entity.pdbx_description
1 polymer ?
#
loop_
_entity_poly.entity_id
_entity_poly.type
_entity_poly.pdbx_seq_one_letter_code
_entity_poly.pdbx_strand_id
1 'polypeptide(L)'
;MTMIPIGAADGAPVNLLAAMANRHGLIAGATGTGKTVTLQTLAEGFSRAGVPVFLADVKGDLSGLAQPAQPGKRVLERVAQLGIGDYQPGGNPLLLWDVFGQAGHPVRATVSDLGPLLLANLLQLNDTQTGVLYAAFRIADDEGLLLLDLKDLRSLLLWMGDNARRLRGRYGNLSGASLAAIQRQLLVLEADGAEQFFGEPALNLDDLMRCDFSGQGVISVLDATALMPRPRVYATFLLWLLAELFERLPEVGDADRPRLVFFFDEAHLLFDSAPKALLEQVEQVVRLIRSKGVGVYFVSQNPQDVPDAVLGQLGNRVQHALRAFTPR
;
A
#
# COMPACT_ATOMS: atom_id res chain seq x y z
N MET A 1 20.04 20.02 6.10
CA MET A 1 18.73 19.44 5.72
C MET A 1 18.93 18.57 4.50
N THR A 2 18.47 17.33 4.55
CA THR A 2 18.55 16.40 3.42
C THR A 2 17.57 16.82 2.32
N MET A 3 18.08 16.95 1.10
CA MET A 3 17.32 17.42 -0.07
C MET A 3 17.16 16.26 -1.05
N ILE A 4 15.94 16.04 -1.53
CA ILE A 4 15.62 15.02 -2.53
C ILE A 4 15.40 15.74 -3.87
N PRO A 5 16.23 15.48 -4.90
CA PRO A 5 16.10 16.16 -6.18
C PRO A 5 14.80 15.79 -6.89
N ILE A 6 14.11 16.79 -7.45
CA ILE A 6 12.92 16.59 -8.29
C ILE A 6 13.22 17.04 -9.73
N GLY A 7 13.92 18.16 -9.89
CA GLY A 7 14.18 18.75 -11.20
C GLY A 7 14.86 20.11 -11.09
N ALA A 8 14.57 21.02 -12.02
CA ALA A 8 15.04 22.39 -11.97
C ALA A 8 14.02 23.37 -12.58
N ALA A 9 14.08 24.62 -12.14
CA ALA A 9 13.35 25.75 -12.68
C ALA A 9 14.32 26.93 -12.82
N ASP A 10 14.31 27.61 -13.97
CA ASP A 10 15.19 28.76 -14.26
C ASP A 10 16.68 28.52 -13.99
N GLY A 11 17.15 27.29 -14.26
CA GLY A 11 18.55 26.87 -14.03
C GLY A 11 18.89 26.57 -12.56
N ALA A 12 17.93 26.66 -11.64
CA ALA A 12 18.11 26.32 -10.23
C ALA A 12 17.47 24.96 -9.90
N PRO A 13 18.15 24.10 -9.11
CA PRO A 13 17.60 22.80 -8.72
C PRO A 13 16.37 22.97 -7.81
N VAL A 14 15.32 22.21 -8.12
CA VAL A 14 14.10 22.09 -7.31
C VAL A 14 14.16 20.77 -6.57
N ASN A 15 14.03 20.85 -5.25
CA ASN A 15 14.20 19.74 -4.34
C ASN A 15 13.02 19.64 -3.37
N LEU A 16 12.66 18.42 -3.00
CA LEU A 16 11.82 18.14 -1.84
C LEU A 16 12.69 18.13 -0.58
N LEU A 17 12.23 18.80 0.47
CA LEU A 17 12.84 18.70 1.79
C LEU A 17 12.49 17.33 2.40
N ALA A 18 13.48 16.51 2.76
CA ALA A 18 13.22 15.18 3.32
C ALA A 18 12.35 15.25 4.59
N ALA A 19 12.57 16.25 5.45
CA ALA A 19 11.76 16.50 6.65
C ALA A 19 10.28 16.81 6.36
N MET A 20 9.94 17.18 5.11
CA MET A 20 8.56 17.45 4.67
C MET A 20 7.95 16.27 3.89
N ALA A 21 8.70 15.18 3.68
CA ALA A 21 8.26 14.06 2.85
C ALA A 21 7.17 13.19 3.52
N ASN A 22 7.11 13.15 4.84
CA ASN A 22 6.01 12.50 5.56
C ASN A 22 4.70 13.30 5.54
N ARG A 23 4.66 14.48 4.90
CA ARG A 23 3.42 15.23 4.62
C ARG A 23 2.67 14.70 3.40
N HIS A 24 3.00 13.48 2.96
CA HIS A 24 2.39 12.78 1.83
C HIS A 24 2.53 13.55 0.52
N GLY A 25 2.10 12.95 -0.59
CA GLY A 25 2.10 13.67 -1.86
C GLY A 25 1.22 13.09 -2.95
N LEU A 26 1.02 13.91 -3.98
CA LEU A 26 0.32 13.55 -5.21
C LEU A 26 1.26 13.74 -6.39
N ILE A 27 1.33 12.73 -7.26
CA ILE A 27 1.94 12.82 -8.58
C ILE A 27 0.83 12.59 -9.62
N ALA A 28 0.38 13.66 -10.26
CA ALA A 28 -0.75 13.63 -11.20
C ALA A 28 -0.33 13.98 -12.62
N GLY A 29 -1.05 13.48 -13.64
CA GLY A 29 -0.71 13.71 -15.04
C GLY A 29 -1.30 12.70 -16.01
N ALA A 30 -1.56 13.07 -17.25
CA ALA A 30 -2.04 12.12 -18.25
C ALA A 30 -1.01 11.01 -18.56
N THR A 31 -1.43 9.94 -19.21
CA THR A 31 -0.52 8.87 -19.66
C THR A 31 0.60 9.42 -20.56
N GLY A 32 1.83 8.97 -20.31
CA GLY A 32 3.03 9.39 -21.07
C GLY A 32 3.58 10.78 -20.72
N THR A 33 3.05 11.45 -19.69
CA THR A 33 3.50 12.83 -19.34
C THR A 33 4.69 12.90 -18.40
N GLY A 34 5.14 11.77 -17.83
CA GLY A 34 6.33 11.71 -16.97
C GLY A 34 6.08 11.34 -15.50
N LYS A 35 4.86 10.92 -15.13
CA LYS A 35 4.54 10.48 -13.76
C LYS A 35 5.51 9.42 -13.22
N THR A 36 5.69 8.33 -13.98
CA THR A 36 6.58 7.22 -13.61
C THR A 36 8.02 7.70 -13.44
N VAL A 37 8.49 8.61 -14.31
CA VAL A 37 9.83 9.21 -14.18
C VAL A 37 9.97 9.99 -12.88
N THR A 38 8.93 10.73 -12.47
CA THR A 38 8.94 11.46 -11.18
C THR A 38 8.91 10.52 -9.98
N LEU A 39 8.08 9.47 -10.02
CA LEU A 39 8.06 8.42 -9.00
C LEU A 39 9.46 7.81 -8.86
N GLN A 40 10.08 7.39 -9.97
CA GLN A 40 11.41 6.79 -9.98
C GLN A 40 12.46 7.76 -9.41
N THR A 41 12.46 9.01 -9.88
CA THR A 41 13.39 10.06 -9.40
C THR A 41 13.29 10.26 -7.88
N LEU A 42 12.07 10.34 -7.35
CA LEU A 42 11.85 10.48 -5.91
C LEU A 42 12.25 9.21 -5.16
N ALA A 43 11.89 8.01 -5.64
CA ALA A 43 12.24 6.74 -5.02
C ALA A 43 13.75 6.55 -4.92
N GLU A 44 14.49 6.81 -6.00
CA GLU A 44 15.95 6.80 -6.01
C GLU A 44 16.53 7.84 -5.05
N GLY A 45 15.98 9.06 -5.05
CA GLY A 45 16.42 10.12 -4.16
C GLY A 45 16.23 9.76 -2.68
N PHE A 46 15.10 9.15 -2.32
CA PHE A 46 14.84 8.66 -0.97
C PHE A 46 15.79 7.52 -0.58
N SER A 47 15.97 6.53 -1.45
CA SER A 47 16.94 5.45 -1.26
C SER A 47 18.34 6.00 -0.98
N ARG A 48 18.84 6.91 -1.82
CA ARG A 48 20.16 7.57 -1.64
C ARG A 48 20.24 8.38 -0.35
N ALA A 49 19.12 8.93 0.10
CA ALA A 49 19.01 9.62 1.38
C ALA A 49 18.88 8.69 2.58
N GLY A 50 19.03 7.36 2.42
CA GLY A 50 18.91 6.36 3.47
C GLY A 50 17.47 6.17 3.97
N VAL A 51 16.48 6.49 3.13
CA VAL A 51 15.05 6.30 3.40
C VAL A 51 14.57 5.09 2.60
N PRO A 52 14.16 3.99 3.27
CA PRO A 52 13.52 2.86 2.60
C PRO A 52 12.26 3.29 1.85
N VAL A 53 12.00 2.65 0.71
CA VAL A 53 10.87 2.98 -0.18
C VAL A 53 10.06 1.72 -0.45
N PHE A 54 8.74 1.82 -0.40
CA PHE A 54 7.83 0.78 -0.86
C PHE A 54 7.10 1.25 -2.13
N LEU A 55 7.20 0.50 -3.22
CA LEU A 55 6.55 0.76 -4.50
C LEU A 55 5.51 -0.33 -4.76
N ALA A 56 4.25 0.03 -4.93
CA ALA A 56 3.24 -0.87 -5.47
C ALA A 56 3.25 -0.77 -7.00
N ASP A 57 3.86 -1.74 -7.67
CA ASP A 57 4.07 -1.75 -9.12
C ASP A 57 2.99 -2.58 -9.82
N VAL A 58 1.97 -1.90 -10.34
CA VAL A 58 0.90 -2.54 -11.09
C VAL A 58 1.28 -2.77 -12.56
N LYS A 59 2.32 -2.11 -13.08
CA LYS A 59 2.72 -2.18 -14.50
C LYS A 59 3.86 -3.17 -14.74
N GLY A 60 4.62 -3.51 -13.70
CA GLY A 60 5.79 -4.38 -13.76
C GLY A 60 7.03 -3.70 -14.34
N ASP A 61 7.07 -2.37 -14.39
CA ASP A 61 8.14 -1.59 -15.03
C ASP A 61 9.09 -0.90 -14.03
N LEU A 62 8.88 -1.04 -12.72
CA LEU A 62 9.70 -0.41 -11.68
C LEU A 62 10.87 -1.28 -11.20
N SER A 63 10.86 -2.59 -11.49
CA SER A 63 11.98 -3.50 -11.17
C SER A 63 13.31 -3.08 -11.82
N GLY A 64 13.25 -2.34 -12.92
CA GLY A 64 14.42 -1.78 -13.61
C GLY A 64 15.28 -0.84 -12.75
N LEU A 65 14.74 -0.30 -11.65
CA LEU A 65 15.47 0.54 -10.68
C LEU A 65 16.67 -0.18 -10.04
N ALA A 66 16.70 -1.52 -10.06
CA ALA A 66 17.82 -2.31 -9.56
C ALA A 66 19.07 -2.21 -10.47
N GLN A 67 18.90 -1.79 -11.72
CA GLN A 67 19.97 -1.79 -12.72
C GLN A 67 20.43 -0.37 -13.04
N PRO A 68 21.73 -0.16 -13.34
CA PRO A 68 22.20 1.10 -13.91
C PRO A 68 21.46 1.41 -15.20
N ALA A 69 20.91 2.62 -15.30
CA ALA A 69 20.27 3.08 -16.53
C ALA A 69 21.25 3.14 -17.71
N GLN A 70 20.77 2.87 -18.92
CA GLN A 70 21.49 3.16 -20.16
C GLN A 70 20.94 4.47 -20.74
N PRO A 71 21.53 5.64 -20.42
CA PRO A 71 20.93 6.92 -20.76
C PRO A 71 20.94 7.14 -22.28
N GLY A 72 19.75 7.28 -22.85
CA GLY A 72 19.60 7.73 -24.24
C GLY A 72 19.92 9.23 -24.39
N LYS A 73 19.98 9.70 -25.64
CA LYS A 73 20.30 11.09 -26.00
C LYS A 73 19.48 12.14 -25.20
N ARG A 74 18.17 11.93 -25.05
CA ARG A 74 17.28 12.84 -24.30
C ARG A 74 17.63 12.97 -22.82
N VAL A 75 18.08 11.89 -22.18
CA VAL A 75 18.48 11.90 -20.77
C VAL A 75 19.77 12.69 -20.62
N LEU A 76 20.76 12.47 -21.49
CA LEU A 76 22.02 13.21 -21.47
C LEU A 76 21.83 14.71 -21.75
N GLU A 77 20.96 15.07 -22.70
CA GLU A 77 20.56 16.47 -22.93
C GLU A 77 19.93 17.10 -21.69
N ARG A 78 19.06 16.34 -21.00
CA ARG A 78 18.42 16.82 -19.77
C ARG A 78 19.42 16.98 -18.63
N VAL A 79 20.32 16.03 -18.43
CA VAL A 79 21.43 16.10 -17.47
C VAL A 79 22.27 17.37 -17.69
N ALA A 80 22.61 17.67 -18.95
CA ALA A 80 23.35 18.88 -19.31
C ALA A 80 22.54 20.16 -19.01
N GLN A 81 21.24 20.19 -19.33
CA GLN A 81 20.36 21.32 -18.99
C GLN A 81 20.23 21.55 -17.48
N LEU A 82 20.27 20.48 -16.69
CA LEU A 82 20.21 20.54 -15.23
C LEU A 82 21.56 20.90 -14.60
N GLY A 83 22.64 21.00 -15.39
CA GLY A 83 23.98 21.30 -14.89
C GLY A 83 24.59 20.18 -14.04
N ILE A 84 24.13 18.94 -14.19
CA ILE A 84 24.64 17.78 -13.44
C ILE A 84 25.94 17.31 -14.10
N GLY A 85 27.08 17.66 -13.50
CA GLY A 85 28.41 17.40 -14.06
C GLY A 85 28.95 15.98 -13.86
N ASP A 86 28.41 15.25 -12.89
CA ASP A 86 28.90 13.93 -12.42
C ASP A 86 27.82 12.85 -12.54
N TYR A 87 26.95 12.95 -13.55
CA TYR A 87 25.91 11.96 -13.78
C TYR A 87 26.51 10.57 -14.04
N GLN A 88 26.31 9.68 -13.07
CA GLN A 88 26.69 8.27 -13.16
C GLN A 88 25.44 7.40 -12.98
N PRO A 89 25.05 6.63 -14.01
CA PRO A 89 24.01 5.63 -13.86
C PRO A 89 24.41 4.60 -12.80
N GLY A 90 23.51 4.32 -11.87
CA GLY A 90 23.69 3.31 -10.83
C GLY A 90 22.39 2.58 -10.59
N GLY A 91 22.49 1.32 -10.16
CA GLY A 91 21.34 0.58 -9.64
C GLY A 91 21.07 0.97 -8.18
N ASN A 92 19.86 0.69 -7.72
CA ASN A 92 19.45 0.89 -6.34
C ASN A 92 19.39 -0.47 -5.61
N PRO A 93 19.61 -0.51 -4.28
CA PRO A 93 19.29 -1.70 -3.50
C PRO A 93 17.79 -1.95 -3.59
N LEU A 94 17.40 -3.07 -4.20
CA LEU A 94 16.00 -3.37 -4.51
C LEU A 94 15.65 -4.80 -4.07
N LEU A 95 14.47 -4.96 -3.47
CA LEU A 95 13.87 -6.25 -3.15
C LEU A 95 12.51 -6.37 -3.82
N LEU A 96 12.25 -7.54 -4.43
CA LEU A 96 10.97 -7.86 -5.04
C LEU A 96 10.08 -8.61 -4.04
N TRP A 97 8.82 -8.19 -3.98
CA TRP A 97 7.76 -8.75 -3.16
C TRP A 97 6.60 -9.17 -4.06
N ASP A 98 5.92 -10.26 -3.73
CA ASP A 98 4.80 -10.78 -4.51
C ASP A 98 3.82 -11.50 -3.57
N VAL A 99 2.53 -11.20 -3.67
CA VAL A 99 1.48 -11.87 -2.89
C VAL A 99 1.40 -13.38 -3.21
N PHE A 100 1.68 -13.76 -4.45
CA PHE A 100 1.66 -15.15 -4.91
C PHE A 100 3.06 -15.81 -4.90
N GLY A 101 4.11 -15.05 -4.58
CA GLY A 101 5.49 -15.55 -4.48
C GLY A 101 6.09 -16.07 -5.79
N GLN A 102 5.63 -15.61 -6.95
CA GLN A 102 6.13 -16.03 -8.27
C GLN A 102 7.31 -15.18 -8.74
N ALA A 103 7.23 -13.86 -8.57
CA ALA A 103 8.23 -12.89 -9.04
C ALA A 103 9.09 -12.29 -7.92
N GLY A 104 8.81 -12.63 -6.65
CA GLY A 104 9.49 -12.05 -5.50
C GLY A 104 9.25 -12.82 -4.21
N HIS A 105 9.70 -12.25 -3.09
CA HIS A 105 9.46 -12.79 -1.77
C HIS A 105 7.95 -12.80 -1.46
N PRO A 106 7.40 -13.93 -0.96
CA PRO A 106 5.98 -14.02 -0.66
C PRO A 106 5.60 -13.03 0.44
N VAL A 107 4.55 -12.24 0.19
CA VAL A 107 3.96 -11.38 1.21
C VAL A 107 2.74 -12.07 1.79
N ARG A 108 2.69 -12.20 3.12
CA ARG A 108 1.58 -12.83 3.84
C ARG A 108 1.11 -11.99 5.01
N ALA A 109 -0.15 -12.17 5.36
CA ALA A 109 -0.79 -11.67 6.57
C ALA A 109 -1.61 -12.81 7.20
N THR A 110 -1.82 -12.81 8.50
CA THR A 110 -2.80 -13.73 9.09
C THR A 110 -4.23 -13.18 8.95
N VAL A 111 -5.24 -14.06 9.06
CA VAL A 111 -6.64 -13.61 9.13
C VAL A 111 -6.86 -12.72 10.36
N SER A 112 -6.21 -13.04 11.47
CA SER A 112 -6.18 -12.22 12.68
C SER A 112 -5.61 -10.82 12.43
N ASP A 113 -4.46 -10.71 11.75
CA ASP A 113 -3.83 -9.41 11.44
C ASP A 113 -4.74 -8.55 10.54
N LEU A 114 -5.44 -9.18 9.59
CA LEU A 114 -6.31 -8.45 8.67
C LEU A 114 -7.56 -7.88 9.40
N GLY A 115 -8.06 -8.62 10.38
CA GLY A 115 -9.23 -8.21 11.16
C GLY A 115 -10.56 -8.29 10.41
N PRO A 116 -11.68 -8.12 11.13
CA PRO A 116 -13.02 -8.34 10.57
C PRO A 116 -13.42 -7.27 9.54
N LEU A 117 -12.94 -6.03 9.66
CA LEU A 117 -13.33 -4.93 8.78
C LEU A 117 -12.80 -5.12 7.35
N LEU A 118 -11.49 -5.29 7.23
CA LEU A 118 -10.83 -5.47 5.94
C LEU A 118 -11.26 -6.78 5.28
N LEU A 119 -11.43 -7.84 6.08
CA LEU A 119 -11.91 -9.11 5.57
C LEU A 119 -13.38 -9.05 5.12
N ALA A 120 -14.26 -8.33 5.82
CA ALA A 120 -15.63 -8.12 5.38
C ALA A 120 -15.70 -7.40 4.03
N ASN A 121 -14.84 -6.40 3.83
CA ASN A 121 -14.72 -5.72 2.54
C ASN A 121 -14.21 -6.67 1.44
N LEU A 122 -13.16 -7.45 1.73
CA LEU A 122 -12.59 -8.42 0.80
C LEU A 122 -13.67 -9.42 0.31
N LEU A 123 -14.49 -9.91 1.24
CA LEU A 123 -15.56 -10.87 1.01
C LEU A 123 -16.88 -10.24 0.54
N GLN A 124 -16.94 -8.90 0.43
CA GLN A 124 -18.15 -8.14 0.08
C GLN A 124 -19.37 -8.44 0.94
N LEU A 125 -19.17 -8.51 2.25
CA LEU A 125 -20.23 -8.80 3.19
C LEU A 125 -21.16 -7.59 3.33
N ASN A 126 -22.46 -7.85 3.42
CA ASN A 126 -23.43 -6.84 3.85
C ASN A 126 -23.36 -6.64 5.37
N ASP A 127 -24.00 -5.58 5.90
CA ASP A 127 -23.95 -5.23 7.32
C ASP A 127 -24.29 -6.39 8.28
N THR A 128 -25.23 -7.24 7.90
CA THR A 128 -25.62 -8.40 8.73
C THR A 128 -24.53 -9.45 8.75
N GLN A 129 -23.95 -9.76 7.59
CA GLN A 129 -22.85 -10.72 7.46
C GLN A 129 -21.57 -10.18 8.12
N THR A 130 -21.30 -8.88 7.97
CA THR A 130 -20.22 -8.18 8.66
C THR A 130 -20.38 -8.31 10.17
N GLY A 131 -21.56 -8.05 10.73
CA GLY A 131 -21.81 -8.25 12.16
C GLY A 131 -21.56 -9.68 12.64
N VAL A 132 -21.90 -10.68 11.84
CA VAL A 132 -21.57 -12.10 12.12
C VAL A 132 -20.07 -12.36 12.06
N LEU A 133 -19.36 -11.76 11.12
CA LEU A 133 -17.90 -11.88 11.03
C LEU A 133 -17.21 -11.24 12.24
N TYR A 134 -17.65 -10.06 12.68
CA TYR A 134 -17.18 -9.44 13.92
C TYR A 134 -17.40 -10.33 15.14
N ALA A 135 -18.57 -10.99 15.23
CA ALA A 135 -18.84 -11.96 16.29
C ALA A 135 -17.87 -13.16 16.21
N ALA A 136 -17.51 -13.62 15.01
CA ALA A 136 -16.52 -14.69 14.83
C ALA A 136 -15.15 -14.27 15.41
N PHE A 137 -14.64 -13.09 15.03
CA PHE A 137 -13.38 -12.58 15.57
C PHE A 137 -13.44 -12.42 17.10
N ARG A 138 -14.54 -11.88 17.64
CA ARG A 138 -14.70 -11.74 19.09
C ARG A 138 -14.69 -13.08 19.82
N ILE A 139 -15.31 -14.11 19.24
CA ILE A 139 -15.27 -15.47 19.78
C ILE A 139 -13.84 -16.02 19.74
N ALA A 140 -13.12 -15.81 18.63
CA ALA A 140 -11.71 -16.24 18.53
C ALA A 140 -10.86 -15.60 19.63
N ASP A 141 -11.00 -14.28 19.85
CA ASP A 141 -10.30 -13.55 20.92
C ASP A 141 -10.66 -14.08 22.32
N ASP A 142 -11.96 -14.25 22.60
CA ASP A 142 -12.44 -14.72 23.91
C ASP A 142 -11.99 -16.16 24.23
N GLU A 143 -11.73 -16.98 23.20
CA GLU A 143 -11.25 -18.36 23.31
C GLU A 143 -9.72 -18.49 23.10
N GLY A 144 -9.01 -17.38 22.87
CA GLY A 144 -7.55 -17.37 22.66
C GLY A 144 -7.09 -18.04 21.37
N LEU A 145 -7.93 -18.03 20.32
CA LEU A 145 -7.67 -18.63 19.02
C LEU A 145 -7.10 -17.60 18.06
N LEU A 146 -5.89 -17.85 17.55
CA LEU A 146 -5.34 -17.11 16.42
C LEU A 146 -5.84 -17.73 15.12
N LEU A 147 -6.40 -16.89 14.24
CA LEU A 147 -6.85 -17.28 12.91
C LEU A 147 -5.72 -17.00 11.93
N LEU A 148 -4.99 -18.04 11.52
CA LEU A 148 -3.82 -17.87 10.67
C LEU A 148 -4.24 -17.77 9.20
N ASP A 149 -5.13 -18.67 8.77
CA ASP A 149 -5.54 -18.79 7.38
C ASP A 149 -7.07 -18.86 7.18
N LEU A 150 -7.50 -18.98 5.92
CA LEU A 150 -8.92 -19.09 5.57
C LEU A 150 -9.56 -20.39 6.08
N LYS A 151 -8.77 -21.45 6.32
CA LYS A 151 -9.25 -22.74 6.82
C LYS A 151 -9.59 -22.63 8.30
N ASP A 152 -8.82 -21.90 9.08
CA ASP A 152 -9.10 -21.61 10.49
C ASP A 152 -10.42 -20.84 10.61
N LEU A 153 -10.59 -19.77 9.84
CA LEU A 153 -11.84 -19.00 9.84
C LEU A 153 -13.03 -19.86 9.39
N ARG A 154 -12.88 -20.65 8.34
CA ARG A 154 -13.95 -21.57 7.89
C ARG A 154 -14.33 -22.55 8.98
N SER A 155 -13.35 -23.11 9.69
CA SER A 155 -13.57 -24.05 10.79
C SER A 155 -14.31 -23.39 11.95
N LEU A 156 -13.93 -22.16 12.31
CA LEU A 156 -14.63 -21.37 13.31
C LEU A 156 -16.08 -21.10 12.90
N LEU A 157 -16.34 -20.69 11.66
CA LEU A 157 -17.70 -20.42 11.15
C LEU A 157 -18.58 -21.68 11.16
N LEU A 158 -18.02 -22.85 10.82
CA LEU A 158 -18.72 -24.14 10.91
C LEU A 158 -19.11 -24.43 12.36
N TRP A 159 -18.14 -24.34 13.28
CA TRP A 159 -18.37 -24.57 14.69
C TRP A 159 -19.39 -23.59 15.29
N MET A 160 -19.35 -22.32 14.88
CA MET A 160 -20.34 -21.31 15.28
C MET A 160 -21.76 -21.71 14.85
N GLY A 161 -21.90 -22.27 13.64
CA GLY A 161 -23.18 -22.79 13.14
C GLY A 161 -23.74 -23.90 14.01
N ASP A 162 -22.91 -24.89 14.33
CA ASP A 162 -23.27 -26.04 15.18
C ASP A 162 -23.61 -25.61 16.62
N ASN A 163 -23.02 -24.51 17.08
CA ASN A 163 -23.15 -24.01 18.45
C ASN A 163 -24.03 -22.74 18.57
N ALA A 164 -24.73 -22.33 17.51
CA ALA A 164 -25.39 -21.02 17.44
C ALA A 164 -26.36 -20.75 18.59
N ARG A 165 -27.08 -21.76 19.09
CA ARG A 165 -28.00 -21.63 20.24
C ARG A 165 -27.27 -21.24 21.53
N ARG A 166 -26.10 -21.84 21.76
CA ARG A 166 -25.26 -21.59 22.95
C ARG A 166 -24.63 -20.20 22.88
N LEU A 167 -24.20 -19.79 21.69
CA LEU A 167 -23.51 -18.52 21.46
C LEU A 167 -24.44 -17.31 21.46
N ARG A 168 -25.72 -17.50 21.15
CA ARG A 168 -26.70 -16.42 20.97
C ARG A 168 -26.76 -15.43 22.14
N GLY A 169 -26.73 -15.93 23.38
CA GLY A 169 -26.87 -15.08 24.56
C GLY A 169 -25.72 -14.07 24.74
N ARG A 170 -24.51 -14.40 24.27
CA ARG A 170 -23.30 -13.59 24.46
C ARG A 170 -22.91 -12.80 23.22
N TYR A 171 -23.11 -13.38 22.03
CA TYR A 171 -22.60 -12.81 20.78
C TYR A 171 -23.70 -12.38 19.80
N GLY A 172 -24.97 -12.46 20.22
CA GLY A 172 -26.13 -12.10 19.38
C GLY A 172 -26.53 -13.19 18.39
N ASN A 173 -27.46 -12.87 17.50
CA ASN A 173 -28.04 -13.86 16.60
C ASN A 173 -27.12 -14.20 15.42
N LEU A 174 -26.55 -15.41 15.44
CA LEU A 174 -25.71 -15.96 14.38
C LEU A 174 -26.58 -16.73 13.38
N SER A 175 -27.14 -16.03 12.38
CA SER A 175 -28.03 -16.69 11.41
C SER A 175 -27.27 -17.69 10.54
N GLY A 176 -27.82 -18.90 10.36
CA GLY A 176 -27.21 -19.92 9.50
C GLY A 176 -27.08 -19.45 8.04
N ALA A 177 -27.99 -18.60 7.57
CA ALA A 177 -27.92 -18.01 6.23
C ALA A 177 -26.71 -17.09 6.07
N SER A 178 -26.40 -16.26 7.08
CA SER A 178 -25.22 -15.39 7.08
C SER A 178 -23.93 -16.19 7.14
N LEU A 179 -23.84 -17.19 8.03
CA LEU A 179 -22.67 -18.07 8.15
C LEU A 179 -22.38 -18.79 6.81
N ALA A 180 -23.41 -19.37 6.20
CA ALA A 180 -23.28 -20.03 4.90
C ALA A 180 -22.91 -19.05 3.77
N ALA A 181 -23.39 -17.81 3.82
CA ALA A 181 -22.99 -16.79 2.84
C ALA A 181 -21.50 -16.43 2.96
N ILE A 182 -20.99 -16.22 4.18
CA ILE A 182 -19.57 -15.95 4.42
C ILE A 182 -18.72 -17.12 3.95
N GLN A 183 -19.11 -18.35 4.27
CA GLN A 183 -18.39 -19.56 3.83
C GLN A 183 -18.32 -19.66 2.30
N ARG A 184 -19.39 -19.32 1.57
CA ARG A 184 -19.35 -19.30 0.09
C ARG A 184 -18.38 -18.25 -0.44
N GLN A 185 -18.31 -17.08 0.18
CA GLN A 185 -17.35 -16.04 -0.24
C GLN A 185 -15.90 -16.46 0.03
N LEU A 186 -15.65 -17.20 1.13
CA LEU A 186 -14.32 -17.79 1.38
C LEU A 186 -13.92 -18.76 0.28
N LEU A 187 -14.84 -19.60 -0.22
CA LEU A 187 -14.55 -20.52 -1.33
C LEU A 187 -14.24 -19.79 -2.64
N VAL A 188 -14.94 -18.68 -2.92
CA VAL A 188 -14.64 -17.83 -4.10
C VAL A 188 -13.24 -17.24 -3.98
N LEU A 189 -12.91 -16.72 -2.80
CA LEU A 189 -11.61 -16.13 -2.52
C LEU A 189 -10.45 -17.16 -2.60
N GLU A 190 -10.68 -18.40 -2.13
CA GLU A 190 -9.75 -19.53 -2.29
C GLU A 190 -9.54 -19.84 -3.78
N ALA A 191 -10.61 -19.91 -4.58
CA ALA A 191 -10.52 -20.14 -6.02
C ALA A 191 -9.77 -19.02 -6.77
N ASP A 192 -9.83 -17.78 -6.26
CA ASP A 192 -9.08 -16.65 -6.77
C ASP A 192 -7.59 -16.67 -6.37
N GLY A 193 -7.16 -17.65 -5.57
CA GLY A 193 -5.77 -17.85 -5.16
C GLY A 193 -5.35 -17.03 -3.93
N ALA A 194 -6.29 -16.38 -3.24
CA ALA A 194 -5.94 -15.54 -2.09
C ALA A 194 -5.46 -16.35 -0.87
N GLU A 195 -5.63 -17.67 -0.87
CA GLU A 195 -5.05 -18.55 0.15
C GLU A 195 -3.52 -18.38 0.29
N GLN A 196 -2.83 -17.94 -0.76
CA GLN A 196 -1.39 -17.72 -0.74
C GLN A 196 -0.99 -16.47 0.07
N PHE A 197 -1.92 -15.53 0.22
CA PHE A 197 -1.75 -14.31 1.02
C PHE A 197 -1.94 -14.58 2.52
N PHE A 198 -2.75 -15.58 2.88
CA PHE A 198 -3.09 -15.85 4.28
C PHE A 198 -2.20 -16.92 4.90
N GLY A 199 -1.52 -16.58 5.99
CA GLY A 199 -0.77 -17.52 6.82
C GLY A 199 0.61 -17.02 7.23
N GLU A 200 1.45 -17.95 7.69
CA GLU A 200 2.78 -17.65 8.22
C GLU A 200 3.92 -18.07 7.27
N PRO A 201 5.13 -17.47 7.37
CA PRO A 201 5.44 -16.30 8.19
C PRO A 201 4.75 -15.05 7.63
N ALA A 202 4.07 -14.30 8.50
CA ALA A 202 3.49 -13.01 8.13
C ALA A 202 4.62 -12.00 7.87
N LEU A 203 4.33 -10.99 7.05
CA LEU A 203 5.27 -9.94 6.70
C LEU A 203 5.82 -9.27 7.96
N ASN A 204 7.14 -9.31 8.13
CA ASN A 204 7.81 -8.49 9.13
C ASN A 204 8.04 -7.08 8.56
N LEU A 205 7.40 -6.06 9.16
CA LEU A 205 7.52 -4.68 8.70
C LEU A 205 8.96 -4.16 8.73
N ASP A 206 9.81 -4.68 9.62
CA ASP A 206 11.22 -4.31 9.68
C ASP A 206 11.96 -4.69 8.39
N ASP A 207 11.49 -5.68 7.64
CA ASP A 207 12.07 -6.06 6.35
C ASP A 207 11.84 -5.00 5.27
N LEU A 208 10.79 -4.19 5.41
CA LEU A 208 10.52 -3.04 4.52
C LEU A 208 11.32 -1.79 4.87
N MET A 209 11.94 -1.75 6.06
CA MET A 209 12.61 -0.56 6.60
C MET A 209 14.14 -0.69 6.64
N ARG A 210 14.71 -1.59 5.83
CA ARG A 210 16.15 -1.87 5.80
C ARG A 210 16.93 -0.86 4.96
N CYS A 211 18.18 -0.67 5.34
CA CYS A 211 19.21 -0.06 4.50
C CYS A 211 20.25 -1.12 4.12
N ASP A 212 20.92 -0.93 2.98
CA ASP A 212 22.05 -1.76 2.57
C ASP A 212 23.35 -1.38 3.30
N PHE A 213 24.45 -2.07 2.98
CA PHE A 213 25.76 -1.79 3.58
C PHE A 213 26.36 -0.43 3.17
N SER A 214 25.85 0.21 2.12
CA SER A 214 26.25 1.56 1.71
C SER A 214 25.47 2.66 2.45
N GLY A 215 24.46 2.28 3.24
CA GLY A 215 23.56 3.19 3.94
C GLY A 215 22.39 3.69 3.08
N GLN A 216 22.20 3.13 1.89
CA GLN A 216 21.05 3.43 1.03
C GLN A 216 19.83 2.66 1.51
N GLY A 217 18.67 3.31 1.51
CA GLY A 217 17.39 2.70 1.85
C GLY A 217 16.99 1.69 0.78
N VAL A 218 16.58 0.48 1.20
CA VAL A 218 16.16 -0.55 0.26
C VAL A 218 14.83 -0.15 -0.38
N ILE A 219 14.75 -0.26 -1.70
CA ILE A 219 13.51 -0.10 -2.47
C ILE A 219 12.80 -1.45 -2.52
N SER A 220 11.74 -1.60 -1.76
CA SER A 220 10.82 -2.73 -1.81
C SER A 220 9.79 -2.53 -2.92
N VAL A 221 9.83 -3.36 -3.95
CA VAL A 221 8.87 -3.33 -5.06
C VAL A 221 7.92 -4.50 -4.93
N LEU A 222 6.65 -4.23 -4.69
CA LEU A 222 5.58 -5.21 -4.80
C LEU A 222 5.16 -5.34 -6.26
N ASP A 223 5.40 -6.49 -6.86
CA ASP A 223 4.79 -6.86 -8.13
C ASP A 223 3.29 -7.09 -7.92
N ALA A 224 2.49 -6.15 -8.39
CA ALA A 224 1.04 -6.20 -8.34
C ALA A 224 0.42 -6.51 -9.72
N THR A 225 1.21 -6.90 -10.71
CA THR A 225 0.71 -7.21 -12.06
C THR A 225 -0.33 -8.33 -12.04
N ALA A 226 -0.08 -9.39 -11.26
CA ALA A 226 -1.01 -10.51 -11.06
C ALA A 226 -2.24 -10.14 -10.19
N LEU A 227 -2.17 -9.01 -9.48
CA LEU A 227 -3.25 -8.48 -8.64
C LEU A 227 -4.17 -7.52 -9.41
N MET A 228 -3.77 -7.01 -10.58
CA MET A 228 -4.63 -6.12 -11.39
C MET A 228 -6.01 -6.71 -11.73
N PRO A 229 -6.15 -8.01 -12.08
CA PRO A 229 -7.47 -8.62 -12.27
C PRO A 229 -8.28 -8.75 -10.97
N ARG A 230 -7.65 -8.53 -9.81
CA ARG A 230 -8.18 -8.73 -8.45
C ARG A 230 -8.02 -7.45 -7.60
N PRO A 231 -8.61 -6.32 -8.00
CA PRO A 231 -8.38 -5.01 -7.36
C PRO A 231 -8.71 -4.98 -5.87
N ARG A 232 -9.63 -5.84 -5.40
CA ARG A 232 -9.97 -5.94 -3.98
C ARG A 232 -8.85 -6.54 -3.12
N VAL A 233 -8.16 -7.56 -3.63
CA VAL A 233 -7.02 -8.16 -2.93
C VAL A 233 -5.91 -7.11 -2.82
N TYR A 234 -5.64 -6.40 -3.91
CA TYR A 234 -4.69 -5.30 -3.96
C TYR A 234 -5.00 -4.21 -2.93
N ALA A 235 -6.22 -3.63 -2.97
CA ALA A 235 -6.62 -2.57 -2.06
C ALA A 235 -6.61 -3.06 -0.60
N THR A 236 -7.11 -4.26 -0.34
CA THR A 236 -7.14 -4.84 1.02
C THR A 236 -5.73 -5.02 1.57
N PHE A 237 -4.80 -5.53 0.77
CA PHE A 237 -3.40 -5.69 1.16
C PHE A 237 -2.73 -4.36 1.51
N LEU A 238 -2.84 -3.35 0.64
CA LEU A 238 -2.18 -2.07 0.87
C LEU A 238 -2.76 -1.33 2.07
N LEU A 239 -4.08 -1.41 2.28
CA LEU A 239 -4.72 -0.81 3.43
C LEU A 239 -4.39 -1.53 4.73
N TRP A 240 -4.31 -2.86 4.70
CA TRP A 240 -3.79 -3.65 5.81
C TRP A 240 -2.37 -3.21 6.16
N LEU A 241 -1.47 -3.14 5.17
CA LEU A 241 -0.08 -2.77 5.41
C LEU A 241 0.07 -1.39 6.05
N LEU A 242 -0.71 -0.40 5.59
CA LEU A 242 -0.70 0.93 6.19
C LEU A 242 -1.28 0.94 7.63
N ALA A 243 -2.35 0.17 7.87
CA ALA A 243 -2.93 0.04 9.21
C ALA A 243 -1.93 -0.64 10.18
N GLU A 244 -1.31 -1.74 9.76
CA GLU A 244 -0.31 -2.47 10.53
C GLU A 244 0.89 -1.59 10.89
N LEU A 245 1.37 -0.78 9.94
CA LEU A 245 2.43 0.20 10.19
C LEU A 245 2.00 1.27 11.20
N PHE A 246 0.77 1.77 11.12
CA PHE A 246 0.27 2.74 12.08
C PHE A 246 0.20 2.14 13.50
N GLU A 247 -0.22 0.89 13.64
CA GLU A 247 -0.32 0.21 14.93
C GLU A 247 1.05 -0.13 15.52
N ARG A 248 1.98 -0.66 14.72
CA ARG A 248 3.28 -1.14 15.22
C ARG A 248 4.33 -0.06 15.38
N LEU A 249 4.33 0.97 14.53
CA LEU A 249 5.39 1.97 14.58
C LEU A 249 5.23 2.89 15.80
N PRO A 250 6.34 3.31 16.46
CA PRO A 250 6.29 4.35 17.45
C PRO A 250 6.01 5.71 16.80
N GLU A 251 5.44 6.63 17.57
CA GLU A 251 5.40 8.03 17.14
C GLU A 251 6.81 8.62 17.12
N VAL A 252 7.06 9.44 16.10
CA VAL A 252 8.29 10.16 15.87
C VAL A 252 7.90 11.62 15.67
N GLY A 253 8.56 12.52 16.42
CA GLY A 253 8.38 13.95 16.28
C GLY A 253 8.93 14.48 14.96
N ASP A 254 9.49 15.69 14.99
CA ASP A 254 10.09 16.31 13.81
C ASP A 254 11.44 15.66 13.45
N ALA A 255 11.38 14.62 12.61
CA ALA A 255 12.55 13.94 12.08
C ALA A 255 13.11 14.63 10.82
N ASP A 256 14.44 14.57 10.63
CA ASP A 256 15.12 15.16 9.46
C ASP A 256 14.75 14.47 8.12
N ARG A 257 14.24 13.24 8.19
CA ARG A 257 13.78 12.42 7.07
C ARG A 257 12.73 11.41 7.54
N PRO A 258 11.82 10.93 6.67
CA PRO A 258 10.88 9.87 7.00
C PRO A 258 11.60 8.55 7.29
N ARG A 259 10.93 7.66 8.01
CA ARG A 259 11.37 6.28 8.27
C ARG A 259 11.10 5.35 7.09
N LEU A 260 10.06 5.64 6.32
CA LEU A 260 9.61 4.86 5.17
C LEU A 260 8.76 5.75 4.25
N VAL A 261 8.83 5.54 2.95
CA VAL A 261 7.97 6.23 1.97
C VAL A 261 7.27 5.21 1.07
N PHE A 262 5.95 5.35 0.93
CA PHE A 262 5.12 4.57 0.01
C PHE A 262 4.85 5.34 -1.27
N PHE A 263 4.89 4.64 -2.40
CA PHE A 263 4.28 5.07 -3.66
C PHE A 263 3.24 4.07 -4.11
N PHE A 264 2.03 4.55 -4.32
CA PHE A 264 0.94 3.80 -4.92
C PHE A 264 0.79 4.24 -6.37
N ASP A 265 1.31 3.44 -7.30
CA ASP A 265 1.01 3.64 -8.71
C ASP A 265 -0.45 3.25 -8.99
N GLU A 266 -1.07 3.98 -9.92
CA GLU A 266 -2.50 3.86 -10.22
C GLU A 266 -3.38 3.92 -8.96
N ALA A 267 -3.24 5.01 -8.20
CA ALA A 267 -3.91 5.23 -6.92
C ALA A 267 -5.44 5.02 -6.96
N HIS A 268 -6.09 5.21 -8.11
CA HIS A 268 -7.51 4.95 -8.31
C HIS A 268 -7.93 3.53 -7.87
N LEU A 269 -7.06 2.53 -8.04
CA LEU A 269 -7.31 1.14 -7.66
C LEU A 269 -7.53 0.95 -6.15
N LEU A 270 -7.04 1.87 -5.32
CA LEU A 270 -7.28 1.84 -3.87
C LEU A 270 -8.68 2.32 -3.48
N PHE A 271 -9.26 3.20 -4.30
CA PHE A 271 -10.48 3.94 -3.96
C PHE A 271 -11.69 3.45 -4.76
N ASP A 272 -11.48 2.94 -5.96
CA ASP A 272 -12.53 2.43 -6.83
C ASP A 272 -13.27 1.28 -6.15
N SER A 273 -14.59 1.47 -5.96
CA SER A 273 -15.48 0.51 -5.32
C SER A 273 -15.20 0.23 -3.83
N ALA A 274 -14.38 1.04 -3.17
CA ALA A 274 -14.19 0.95 -1.72
C ALA A 274 -15.47 1.42 -0.99
N PRO A 275 -16.01 0.63 -0.05
CA PRO A 275 -17.15 1.06 0.75
C PRO A 275 -16.76 2.23 1.65
N LYS A 276 -17.75 3.03 2.05
CA LYS A 276 -17.55 4.26 2.84
C LYS A 276 -16.68 4.04 4.08
N ALA A 277 -16.94 2.96 4.84
CA ALA A 277 -16.16 2.64 6.04
C ALA A 277 -14.67 2.40 5.73
N LEU A 278 -14.36 1.83 4.55
CA LEU A 278 -12.97 1.62 4.14
C LEU A 278 -12.31 2.94 3.77
N LEU A 279 -13.01 3.81 3.02
CA LEU A 279 -12.52 5.15 2.66
C LEU A 279 -12.21 6.01 3.90
N GLU A 280 -13.10 5.99 4.90
CA GLU A 280 -12.89 6.65 6.19
C GLU A 280 -11.64 6.12 6.91
N GLN A 281 -11.43 4.80 6.87
CA GLN A 281 -10.22 4.18 7.42
C GLN A 281 -8.97 4.61 6.65
N VAL A 282 -9.00 4.67 5.31
CA VAL A 282 -7.86 5.15 4.51
C VAL A 282 -7.52 6.58 4.88
N GLU A 283 -8.51 7.46 4.95
CA GLU A 283 -8.33 8.85 5.34
C GLU A 283 -7.69 8.95 6.73
N GLN A 284 -8.22 8.20 7.71
CA GLN A 284 -7.70 8.17 9.06
C GLN A 284 -6.24 7.68 9.09
N VAL A 285 -5.93 6.58 8.41
CA VAL A 285 -4.58 6.02 8.39
C VAL A 285 -3.61 6.97 7.70
N VAL A 286 -3.95 7.54 6.54
CA VAL A 286 -3.11 8.55 5.88
C VAL A 286 -2.86 9.73 6.81
N ARG A 287 -3.89 10.25 7.47
CA ARG A 287 -3.77 11.38 8.42
C ARG A 287 -2.84 11.06 9.59
N LEU A 288 -2.93 9.86 10.15
CA LEU A 288 -2.24 9.49 11.38
C LEU A 288 -0.83 8.93 11.15
N ILE A 289 -0.59 8.21 10.06
CA ILE A 289 0.70 7.56 9.78
C ILE A 289 1.85 8.57 9.61
N ARG A 290 1.53 9.83 9.33
CA ARG A 290 2.49 10.94 9.35
C ARG A 290 3.25 11.04 10.67
N SER A 291 2.57 10.89 11.82
CA SER A 291 3.22 10.95 13.15
C SER A 291 4.13 9.77 13.40
N LYS A 292 4.03 8.70 12.59
CA LYS A 292 4.94 7.54 12.59
C LYS A 292 6.14 7.73 11.66
N GLY A 293 6.27 8.92 11.05
CA GLY A 293 7.35 9.25 10.13
C GLY A 293 7.22 8.56 8.77
N VAL A 294 6.01 8.16 8.36
CA VAL A 294 5.77 7.51 7.06
C VAL A 294 5.22 8.51 6.05
N GLY A 295 5.84 8.57 4.87
CA GLY A 295 5.32 9.32 3.72
C GLY A 295 4.47 8.42 2.82
N VAL A 296 3.40 8.97 2.25
CA VAL A 296 2.52 8.24 1.31
C VAL A 296 2.31 9.09 0.07
N TYR A 297 2.63 8.55 -1.10
CA TYR A 297 2.55 9.25 -2.37
C TYR A 297 1.59 8.52 -3.30
N PHE A 298 0.53 9.21 -3.69
CA PHE A 298 -0.44 8.70 -4.65
C PHE A 298 -0.03 9.13 -6.06
N VAL A 299 0.08 8.18 -6.98
CA VAL A 299 0.35 8.46 -8.38
C VAL A 299 -0.90 8.14 -9.19
N SER A 300 -1.49 9.15 -9.81
CA SER A 300 -2.75 8.97 -10.56
C SER A 300 -2.78 9.74 -11.86
N GLN A 301 -3.66 9.33 -12.77
CA GLN A 301 -3.85 10.03 -14.04
C GLN A 301 -4.62 11.34 -13.84
N ASN A 302 -5.64 11.31 -12.99
CA ASN A 302 -6.43 12.46 -12.61
C ASN A 302 -6.35 12.66 -11.08
N PRO A 303 -6.11 13.89 -10.58
CA PRO A 303 -6.22 14.19 -9.15
C PRO A 303 -7.55 13.75 -8.53
N GLN A 304 -8.65 13.80 -9.29
CA GLN A 304 -10.00 13.46 -8.83
C GLN A 304 -10.19 11.96 -8.52
N ASP A 305 -9.24 11.11 -8.93
CA ASP A 305 -9.30 9.68 -8.59
C ASP A 305 -8.96 9.43 -7.10
N VAL A 306 -8.43 10.44 -6.41
CA VAL A 306 -8.16 10.41 -4.98
C VAL A 306 -9.27 11.19 -4.25
N PRO A 307 -9.93 10.64 -3.23
CA PRO A 307 -10.99 11.34 -2.50
C PRO A 307 -10.52 12.67 -1.90
N ASP A 308 -11.39 13.69 -1.92
CA ASP A 308 -11.07 15.04 -1.44
C ASP A 308 -10.53 15.07 0.00
N ALA A 309 -11.06 14.21 0.87
CA ALA A 309 -10.62 14.10 2.25
C ALA A 309 -9.16 13.61 2.37
N VAL A 310 -8.73 12.71 1.47
CA VAL A 310 -7.35 12.24 1.36
C VAL A 310 -6.48 13.31 0.68
N LEU A 311 -6.96 13.92 -0.42
CA LEU A 311 -6.26 15.01 -1.11
C LEU A 311 -5.92 16.19 -0.18
N GLY A 312 -6.81 16.48 0.78
CA GLY A 312 -6.61 17.49 1.82
C GLY A 312 -5.44 17.19 2.76
N GLN A 313 -5.00 15.93 2.87
CA GLN A 313 -3.85 15.53 3.67
C GLN A 313 -2.52 15.61 2.89
N LEU A 314 -2.55 15.78 1.57
CA LEU A 314 -1.36 15.73 0.72
C LEU A 314 -0.68 17.09 0.62
N GLY A 315 0.42 17.25 1.35
CA GLY A 315 1.22 18.48 1.42
C GLY A 315 2.16 18.70 0.24
N ASN A 316 2.59 17.65 -0.45
CA ASN A 316 3.48 17.74 -1.61
C ASN A 316 2.72 17.44 -2.91
N ARG A 317 2.97 18.18 -4.00
CA ARG A 317 2.27 17.97 -5.28
C ARG A 317 3.22 18.15 -6.46
N VAL A 318 3.22 17.17 -7.36
CA VAL A 318 3.84 17.25 -8.70
C VAL A 318 2.76 17.01 -9.73
N GLN A 319 2.44 18.04 -10.51
CA GLN A 319 1.43 17.96 -11.54
C GLN A 319 2.06 18.07 -12.92
N HIS A 320 2.04 16.98 -13.66
CA HIS A 320 2.36 16.93 -15.07
C HIS A 320 1.18 17.41 -15.91
N ALA A 321 1.37 17.48 -17.23
CA ALA A 321 0.32 17.87 -18.15
C ALA A 321 -0.96 17.03 -17.93
N LEU A 322 -2.07 17.68 -17.66
CA LEU A 322 -3.40 17.07 -17.63
C LEU A 322 -4.04 17.25 -19.01
N ARG A 323 -4.78 16.25 -19.49
CA ARG A 323 -5.65 16.47 -20.64
C ARG A 323 -6.78 17.41 -20.20
N ALA A 324 -7.14 18.38 -21.04
CA ALA A 324 -8.26 19.26 -20.76
C ALA A 324 -9.51 18.40 -20.52
N PHE A 325 -10.06 18.47 -19.31
CA PHE A 325 -11.33 17.83 -18.98
C PHE A 325 -12.29 18.92 -18.51
N THR A 326 -13.50 18.88 -19.05
CA THR A 326 -14.59 19.79 -18.72
C THR A 326 -14.92 19.63 -17.23
N PRO A 327 -14.91 20.70 -16.43
CA PRO A 327 -15.30 20.61 -15.03
C PRO A 327 -16.76 20.12 -14.90
N ARG A 328 -17.05 19.31 -13.88
CA ARG A 328 -18.41 19.02 -13.43
C ARG A 328 -18.84 20.04 -12.40
#